data_AF-A0AA88MUD4-F1
#
_entry.id   AF-A0AA88MUD4-F1
#
_cell.length_a   1.000
_cell.length_b   1.000
_cell.length_c   1.000
_cell.angle_alpha   90.00
_cell.angle_beta   90.00
_cell.angle_gamma   90.00
#
_symmetry.space_group_name_H-M   'P 1'
#
loop_
_entity.id
_entity.type
_entity.pdbx_description
1 polymer ?
#
loop_
_entity_poly.entity_id
_entity_poly.type
_entity_poly.pdbx_seq_one_letter_code
_entity_poly.pdbx_strand_id
1 'polypeptide(L)'
;MSVKCPCVWLLLCLCVRLSESKKSRLSMDDDVLLPYTHRHGPSHSHRHVRDCQPLIHGNVTHESWRSSNRSSLPVADSTVFVTDVPGSSRWVYGHMTVVYDPLRTLSVLEPGGPGGCGTKQRSLVEETAKAAGCLYAQNGGFFETSSGQCLGNVVSNGKMVHNSNGVQNAQFGIRRDGSLVFGYLSAQDVLDQSNPFIQLVSGVVWLLRNGEVYIEQSMKAECDKTQETGSFKTFVDVVSARTAVGHNAKGELILFHIDGQTDRRGMNLWEVANFLKKQGVVNAINLDGGGSSTYVVNGSLASYPSDHCEDSKWRCSRAVSTILCVHQRRCQPPDCSGNGECVDGHCRCQRGWQGAGCESLVCQPPACGPHGVCTASGCVCDAGWSGNNCSRECLPGFYGDGCNQTCVCVNGGSCDPVYGRCICPPGFHGNTCEQVCPLGFFGLLCAQECQCDDQCPCDPQTGSCNAKLREETNFTLHRTGHCLATQMFASWREEEEAHTVKPHLTELTWLIITLSLACLLSASLLVHLVQGRRSSAAAHFPETWDYSYVPLKIGGAASQAGAHLGKLSEGSLGLDESDSEN
;
A
#
# COMPACT_ATOMS: atom_id res chain seq x y z
N MET A 1 -18.77 2.56 -39.48
CA MET A 1 -17.58 2.77 -38.61
C MET A 1 -17.97 3.72 -37.48
N SER A 2 -17.49 3.52 -36.26
CA SER A 2 -17.92 4.32 -35.08
C SER A 2 -16.69 4.89 -34.36
N VAL A 3 -16.52 6.21 -34.43
CA VAL A 3 -15.43 6.92 -33.73
C VAL A 3 -15.92 7.28 -32.33
N LYS A 4 -15.75 6.37 -31.37
CA LYS A 4 -15.98 6.65 -29.95
C LYS A 4 -14.88 7.59 -29.44
N CYS A 5 -15.12 8.90 -29.48
CA CYS A 5 -14.17 9.90 -28.99
C CYS A 5 -14.03 9.82 -27.45
N PRO A 6 -12.87 9.38 -26.89
CA PRO A 6 -12.73 9.18 -25.46
C PRO A 6 -12.83 10.49 -24.66
N CYS A 7 -12.37 11.59 -25.24
CA CYS A 7 -12.35 12.90 -24.62
C CYS A 7 -13.75 13.42 -24.27
N VAL A 8 -14.80 13.05 -25.03
CA VAL A 8 -16.18 13.44 -24.72
C VAL A 8 -16.68 12.76 -23.45
N TRP A 9 -16.32 11.49 -23.23
CA TRP A 9 -16.67 10.76 -22.01
C TRP A 9 -15.83 11.23 -20.81
N LEU A 10 -14.54 11.53 -21.01
CA LEU A 10 -13.71 12.16 -19.97
C LEU A 10 -14.22 13.56 -19.59
N LEU A 11 -14.60 14.40 -20.54
CA LEU A 11 -15.18 15.72 -20.27
C LEU A 11 -16.53 15.61 -19.56
N LEU A 12 -17.41 14.68 -19.96
CA LEU A 12 -18.65 14.42 -19.22
C LEU A 12 -18.38 13.88 -17.81
N CYS A 13 -17.41 12.98 -17.61
CA CYS A 13 -17.02 12.52 -16.28
C CYS A 13 -16.39 13.63 -15.42
N LEU A 14 -15.57 14.53 -15.99
CA LEU A 14 -15.07 15.71 -15.28
C LEU A 14 -16.21 16.67 -14.95
N CYS A 15 -17.09 16.99 -15.90
CA CYS A 15 -18.25 17.85 -15.66
C CYS A 15 -19.20 17.25 -14.62
N VAL A 16 -19.40 15.94 -14.55
CA VAL A 16 -20.18 15.29 -13.48
C VAL A 16 -19.43 15.33 -12.14
N ARG A 17 -18.12 15.05 -12.11
CA ARG A 17 -17.28 15.16 -10.89
C ARG A 17 -17.18 16.59 -10.36
N LEU A 18 -17.24 17.60 -11.22
CA LEU A 18 -17.27 19.02 -10.87
C LEU A 18 -18.69 19.53 -10.58
N SER A 19 -19.72 18.89 -11.15
CA SER A 19 -21.14 19.16 -10.86
C SER A 19 -21.64 18.48 -9.59
N GLU A 20 -20.91 17.50 -9.04
CA GLU A 20 -20.96 17.15 -7.61
C GLU A 20 -20.24 18.20 -6.74
N SER A 21 -20.44 19.47 -7.08
CA SER A 21 -20.57 20.51 -6.08
C SER A 21 -21.66 20.07 -5.10
N LYS A 22 -21.24 19.42 -4.01
CA LYS A 22 -22.03 19.39 -2.78
C LYS A 22 -22.35 20.84 -2.46
N LYS A 23 -23.60 21.24 -2.67
CA LYS A 23 -24.20 22.38 -1.98
C LYS A 23 -24.31 22.02 -0.51
N SER A 24 -23.16 22.05 0.16
CA SER A 24 -23.08 22.20 1.60
C SER A 24 -23.81 23.50 1.90
N ARG A 25 -25.02 23.39 2.43
CA ARG A 25 -25.76 24.55 2.89
C ARG A 25 -24.95 25.12 4.05
N LEU A 26 -24.43 26.33 3.88
CA LEU A 26 -23.67 26.97 4.93
C LEU A 26 -24.62 27.39 6.06
N SER A 27 -24.10 27.35 7.28
CA SER A 27 -24.74 27.99 8.43
C SER A 27 -24.79 29.51 8.20
N MET A 28 -25.88 30.14 8.64
CA MET A 28 -26.00 31.59 8.71
C MET A 28 -25.34 32.20 9.96
N ASP A 29 -24.79 31.37 10.86
CA ASP A 29 -24.25 31.77 12.18
C ASP A 29 -25.24 32.67 12.97
N ASP A 30 -26.53 32.29 13.04
CA ASP A 30 -27.59 33.13 13.63
C ASP A 30 -27.93 32.84 15.10
N ASP A 31 -27.64 31.64 15.63
CA ASP A 31 -27.78 31.32 17.05
C ASP A 31 -26.45 31.55 17.81
N VAL A 32 -26.11 32.83 18.02
CA VAL A 32 -24.82 33.26 18.59
C VAL A 32 -24.93 33.47 20.11
N LEU A 33 -24.17 32.69 20.88
CA LEU A 33 -24.21 32.63 22.34
C LEU A 33 -22.86 33.07 22.94
N LEU A 34 -22.63 34.38 23.05
CA LEU A 34 -21.35 34.93 23.50
C LEU A 34 -21.33 35.23 25.01
N PRO A 35 -20.32 34.77 25.77
CA PRO A 35 -20.12 35.15 27.17
C PRO A 35 -19.57 36.57 27.35
N TYR A 36 -18.98 37.17 26.31
CA TYR A 36 -18.25 38.44 26.37
C TYR A 36 -18.59 39.34 25.18
N THR A 37 -18.72 40.65 25.41
CA THR A 37 -19.07 41.65 24.38
C THR A 37 -17.88 42.28 23.67
N HIS A 38 -16.66 42.16 24.23
CA HIS A 38 -15.48 42.90 23.75
C HIS A 38 -14.23 42.03 23.64
N ARG A 39 -13.70 41.54 24.77
CA ARG A 39 -12.54 40.64 24.84
C ARG A 39 -12.97 39.33 25.47
N HIS A 40 -12.54 38.21 24.89
CA HIS A 40 -12.77 36.91 25.49
C HIS A 40 -11.92 36.72 26.75
N GLY A 41 -12.59 36.33 27.84
CA GLY A 41 -11.98 36.11 29.14
C GLY A 41 -11.75 37.39 29.95
N PRO A 42 -11.52 37.27 31.27
CA PRO A 42 -11.26 38.41 32.13
C PRO A 42 -9.84 38.97 31.93
N SER A 43 -9.66 40.24 32.27
CA SER A 43 -8.37 40.95 32.26
C SER A 43 -7.49 40.67 33.49
N HIS A 44 -8.06 40.13 34.58
CA HIS A 44 -7.33 39.86 35.82
C HIS A 44 -6.48 38.60 35.78
N SER A 45 -5.39 38.60 36.56
CA SER A 45 -4.45 37.47 36.64
C SER A 45 -5.00 36.26 37.42
N HIS A 46 -4.39 35.09 37.21
CA HIS A 46 -4.58 33.87 38.01
C HIS A 46 -4.52 34.10 39.53
N ARG A 47 -3.64 35.02 39.99
CA ARG A 47 -3.57 35.41 41.40
C ARG A 47 -4.90 35.96 41.91
N HIS A 48 -5.64 36.73 41.11
CA HIS A 48 -6.95 37.25 41.53
C HIS A 48 -7.97 36.14 41.73
N VAL A 49 -8.00 35.15 40.82
CA VAL A 49 -8.89 33.98 40.93
C VAL A 49 -8.58 33.18 42.20
N ARG A 50 -7.30 32.92 42.47
CA ARG A 50 -6.86 32.26 43.71
C ARG A 50 -7.21 33.06 44.96
N ASP A 51 -6.98 34.37 44.95
CA ASP A 51 -7.17 35.22 46.13
C ASP A 51 -8.66 35.59 46.38
N CYS A 52 -9.57 35.20 45.48
CA CYS A 52 -11.02 35.42 45.59
C CYS A 52 -11.88 34.15 45.51
N GLN A 53 -11.28 32.95 45.46
CA GLN A 53 -12.02 31.69 45.58
C GLN A 53 -12.42 31.38 47.04
N PRO A 54 -13.41 30.50 47.29
CA PRO A 54 -13.75 30.06 48.64
C PRO A 54 -12.56 29.44 49.40
N LEU A 55 -12.38 29.85 50.66
CA LEU A 55 -11.24 29.44 51.51
C LEU A 55 -11.07 27.92 51.66
N ILE A 56 -12.15 27.14 51.50
CA ILE A 56 -12.14 25.66 51.53
C ILE A 56 -11.25 25.04 50.44
N HIS A 57 -10.89 25.78 49.38
CA HIS A 57 -9.99 25.35 48.31
C HIS A 57 -8.53 25.82 48.51
N GLY A 58 -8.27 26.61 49.56
CA GLY A 58 -6.94 27.16 49.85
C GLY A 58 -6.32 27.90 48.66
N ASN A 59 -5.08 27.54 48.32
CA ASN A 59 -4.32 28.14 47.22
C ASN A 59 -4.50 27.41 45.87
N VAL A 60 -5.27 26.32 45.82
CA VAL A 60 -5.36 25.44 44.64
C VAL A 60 -6.60 25.80 43.82
N THR A 61 -6.40 26.09 42.54
CA THR A 61 -7.41 26.68 41.62
C THR A 61 -7.93 25.71 40.56
N HIS A 62 -7.47 24.47 40.60
CA HIS A 62 -7.88 23.38 39.72
C HIS A 62 -7.97 22.07 40.52
N GLU A 63 -8.81 21.14 40.11
CA GLU A 63 -8.84 19.77 40.63
C GLU A 63 -8.10 18.83 39.67
N SER A 64 -7.49 17.77 40.21
CA SER A 64 -6.80 16.74 39.44
C SER A 64 -7.33 15.36 39.82
N TRP A 65 -7.63 14.53 38.82
CA TRP A 65 -8.18 13.19 39.01
C TRP A 65 -7.51 12.18 38.08
N ARG A 66 -7.16 11.00 38.58
CA ARG A 66 -6.56 9.95 37.74
C ARG A 66 -7.60 9.42 36.75
N SER A 67 -7.28 9.43 35.45
CA SER A 67 -8.15 8.85 34.42
C SER A 67 -8.33 7.33 34.58
N SER A 68 -9.46 6.81 34.12
CA SER A 68 -9.68 5.38 33.98
C SER A 68 -8.86 4.81 32.83
N ASN A 69 -8.40 3.57 32.98
CA ASN A 69 -7.79 2.78 31.91
C ASN A 69 -8.47 1.40 31.91
N ARG A 70 -9.66 1.32 31.30
CA ARG A 70 -10.48 0.11 31.23
C ARG A 70 -10.39 -0.50 29.84
N SER A 71 -9.26 -1.17 29.56
CA SER A 71 -8.98 -1.82 28.27
C SER A 71 -10.04 -2.83 27.84
N SER A 72 -10.61 -3.59 28.79
CA SER A 72 -11.64 -4.61 28.56
C SER A 72 -13.05 -4.09 28.27
N LEU A 73 -13.26 -2.77 28.27
CA LEU A 73 -14.48 -2.12 27.83
C LEU A 73 -14.30 -1.55 26.40
N PRO A 74 -15.39 -1.25 25.67
CA PRO A 74 -15.31 -0.40 24.49
C PRO A 74 -14.58 0.91 24.80
N VAL A 75 -14.10 1.60 23.76
CA VAL A 75 -13.44 2.91 23.89
C VAL A 75 -14.33 3.91 24.63
N ALA A 76 -15.60 3.96 24.23
CA ALA A 76 -16.63 4.79 24.82
C ALA A 76 -18.01 4.24 24.46
N ASP A 77 -18.99 4.48 25.34
CA ASP A 77 -20.42 4.25 25.07
C ASP A 77 -21.17 5.59 25.10
N SER A 78 -22.13 5.78 24.19
CA SER A 78 -22.97 6.99 24.14
C SER A 78 -24.43 6.67 24.38
N THR A 79 -25.03 7.39 25.33
CA THR A 79 -26.46 7.30 25.67
C THR A 79 -27.19 8.53 25.15
N VAL A 80 -28.16 8.32 24.25
CA VAL A 80 -29.15 9.34 23.89
C VAL A 80 -30.15 9.47 25.03
N PHE A 81 -30.48 10.69 25.43
CA PHE A 81 -31.52 10.94 26.44
C PHE A 81 -32.52 12.00 25.96
N VAL A 82 -33.76 11.86 26.42
CA VAL A 82 -34.81 12.88 26.34
C VAL A 82 -35.38 13.02 27.75
N THR A 83 -35.32 14.22 28.31
CA THR A 83 -35.68 14.49 29.71
C THR A 83 -36.51 15.75 29.82
N ASP A 84 -37.41 15.81 30.79
CA ASP A 84 -37.94 17.08 31.28
C ASP A 84 -36.83 17.87 31.97
N VAL A 85 -36.95 19.19 31.97
CA VAL A 85 -36.08 20.10 32.73
C VAL A 85 -36.79 20.45 34.04
N PRO A 86 -36.36 19.94 35.21
CA PRO A 86 -37.11 20.01 36.45
C PRO A 86 -37.49 21.44 36.86
N GLY A 87 -38.75 21.64 37.21
CA GLY A 87 -39.30 22.98 37.50
C GLY A 87 -39.78 23.75 36.26
N SER A 88 -39.80 23.13 35.08
CA SER A 88 -40.35 23.71 33.85
C SER A 88 -41.11 22.69 33.02
N SER A 89 -41.79 23.15 31.96
CA SER A 89 -42.46 22.31 30.95
C SER A 89 -41.58 22.00 29.72
N ARG A 90 -40.28 22.34 29.76
CA ARG A 90 -39.35 22.06 28.66
C ARG A 90 -38.92 20.60 28.66
N TRP A 91 -38.91 20.00 27.47
CA TRP A 91 -38.20 18.76 27.17
C TRP A 91 -36.91 19.11 26.42
N VAL A 92 -35.82 18.42 26.75
CA VAL A 92 -34.53 18.56 26.05
C VAL A 92 -34.01 17.21 25.59
N TYR A 93 -33.30 17.24 24.47
CA TYR A 93 -32.74 16.10 23.76
C TYR A 93 -31.22 16.21 23.86
N GLY A 94 -30.52 15.10 24.08
CA GLY A 94 -29.08 15.16 24.27
C GLY A 94 -28.37 13.82 24.25
N HIS A 95 -27.04 13.92 24.35
CA HIS A 95 -26.11 12.81 24.32
C HIS A 95 -25.17 12.90 25.53
N MET A 96 -24.98 11.77 26.20
CA MET A 96 -23.98 11.62 27.27
C MET A 96 -23.05 10.46 26.90
N THR A 97 -21.78 10.78 26.62
CA THR A 97 -20.76 9.80 26.22
C THR A 97 -19.82 9.54 27.38
N VAL A 98 -19.64 8.26 27.75
CA VAL A 98 -18.69 7.82 28.77
C VAL A 98 -17.46 7.25 28.07
N VAL A 99 -16.28 7.81 28.30
CA VAL A 99 -15.01 7.39 27.71
C VAL A 99 -14.16 6.65 28.76
N TYR A 100 -13.79 5.41 28.45
CA TYR A 100 -13.27 4.44 29.42
C TYR A 100 -11.73 4.38 29.50
N ASP A 101 -11.04 4.96 28.51
CA ASP A 101 -9.57 5.10 28.45
C ASP A 101 -9.17 6.48 27.88
N PRO A 102 -9.48 7.60 28.58
CA PRO A 102 -9.35 8.95 28.02
C PRO A 102 -7.93 9.31 27.57
N LEU A 103 -6.91 8.77 28.27
CA LEU A 103 -5.48 8.98 27.96
C LEU A 103 -5.10 8.48 26.56
N ARG A 104 -5.66 7.37 26.08
CA ARG A 104 -5.33 6.76 24.78
C ARG A 104 -6.35 7.05 23.67
N THR A 105 -7.53 7.54 24.03
CA THR A 105 -8.69 7.62 23.12
C THR A 105 -9.28 9.01 22.91
N LEU A 106 -8.95 10.00 23.74
CA LEU A 106 -9.37 11.40 23.53
C LEU A 106 -8.29 12.22 22.83
N SER A 107 -8.69 13.05 21.87
CA SER A 107 -7.90 14.17 21.38
C SER A 107 -8.68 15.48 21.31
N VAL A 108 -8.02 16.58 21.70
CA VAL A 108 -8.37 17.92 21.24
C VAL A 108 -7.79 18.06 19.84
N LEU A 109 -8.58 18.47 18.85
CA LEU A 109 -8.14 18.63 17.47
C LEU A 109 -8.33 20.06 16.97
N GLU A 110 -7.45 20.49 16.08
CA GLU A 110 -7.52 21.76 15.34
C GLU A 110 -8.54 21.68 14.17
N PRO A 111 -9.20 22.80 13.79
CA PRO A 111 -10.21 22.83 12.73
C PRO A 111 -9.63 22.39 11.38
N GLY A 112 -10.19 21.33 10.78
CA GLY A 112 -9.73 20.76 9.51
C GLY A 112 -8.41 19.98 9.59
N GLY A 113 -7.72 19.97 10.73
CA GLY A 113 -6.46 19.26 10.94
C GLY A 113 -5.34 20.13 11.54
N PRO A 114 -4.15 19.54 11.80
CA PRO A 114 -3.04 20.23 12.47
C PRO A 114 -2.59 21.50 11.72
N GLY A 115 -2.46 22.60 12.45
CA GLY A 115 -2.18 23.94 11.90
C GLY A 115 -3.43 24.81 11.66
N GLY A 116 -4.64 24.24 11.71
CA GLY A 116 -5.89 24.96 11.49
C GLY A 116 -6.12 26.17 12.41
N CYS A 117 -5.61 26.14 13.64
CA CYS A 117 -5.66 27.33 14.51
C CYS A 117 -4.68 28.43 14.06
N GLY A 118 -3.54 28.05 13.49
CA GLY A 118 -2.55 29.00 12.97
C GLY A 118 -3.03 29.72 11.70
N THR A 119 -3.87 29.07 10.88
CA THR A 119 -4.52 29.66 9.70
C THR A 119 -5.85 30.34 9.99
N LYS A 120 -6.30 30.36 11.26
CA LYS A 120 -7.64 30.80 11.69
C LYS A 120 -8.80 30.10 10.95
N GLN A 121 -8.61 28.83 10.59
CA GLN A 121 -9.59 28.04 9.88
C GLN A 121 -10.83 27.75 10.74
N ARG A 122 -12.00 27.69 10.11
CA ARG A 122 -13.22 27.10 10.65
C ARG A 122 -13.58 25.87 9.79
N SER A 123 -14.08 24.79 10.39
CA SER A 123 -14.52 23.57 9.69
C SER A 123 -15.66 22.90 10.44
N LEU A 124 -16.46 22.07 9.76
CA LEU A 124 -17.53 21.32 10.41
C LEU A 124 -16.94 20.26 11.36
N VAL A 125 -17.66 19.93 12.44
CA VAL A 125 -17.25 18.84 13.34
C VAL A 125 -17.24 17.52 12.58
N GLU A 126 -18.20 17.30 11.69
CA GLU A 126 -18.29 16.13 10.80
C GLU A 126 -17.05 15.95 9.92
N GLU A 127 -16.53 17.04 9.34
CA GLU A 127 -15.34 17.04 8.48
C GLU A 127 -14.08 16.68 9.27
N THR A 128 -13.84 17.43 10.35
CA THR A 128 -12.64 17.26 11.19
C THR A 128 -12.65 15.90 11.90
N ALA A 129 -13.83 15.45 12.37
CA ALA A 129 -14.00 14.14 13.00
C ALA A 129 -13.81 12.98 12.02
N LYS A 130 -14.32 13.12 10.79
CA LYS A 130 -14.14 12.10 9.74
C LYS A 130 -12.69 11.99 9.28
N ALA A 131 -11.99 13.12 9.13
CA ALA A 131 -10.57 13.14 8.78
C ALA A 131 -9.69 12.48 9.86
N ALA A 132 -10.06 12.61 11.13
CA ALA A 132 -9.32 12.06 12.27
C ALA A 132 -9.78 10.67 12.74
N GLY A 133 -10.79 10.06 12.10
CA GLY A 133 -11.29 8.73 12.47
C GLY A 133 -12.01 8.64 13.82
N CYS A 134 -12.73 9.70 14.22
CA CYS A 134 -13.44 9.74 15.49
C CYS A 134 -14.71 8.86 15.47
N LEU A 135 -14.87 8.05 16.51
CA LEU A 135 -16.09 7.29 16.82
C LEU A 135 -17.20 8.22 17.30
N TYR A 136 -16.84 9.15 18.18
CA TYR A 136 -17.69 10.22 18.68
C TYR A 136 -16.92 11.54 18.62
N ALA A 137 -17.59 12.64 18.29
CA ALA A 137 -17.02 13.97 18.39
C ALA A 137 -18.06 15.03 18.77
N GLN A 138 -17.60 16.10 19.42
CA GLN A 138 -18.37 17.32 19.65
C GLN A 138 -17.48 18.55 19.45
N ASN A 139 -18.09 19.73 19.30
CA ASN A 139 -17.34 20.99 19.28
C ASN A 139 -16.57 21.21 20.60
N GLY A 140 -15.45 21.92 20.51
CA GLY A 140 -14.50 22.12 21.60
C GLY A 140 -14.60 23.52 22.22
N GLY A 141 -13.46 24.18 22.33
CA GLY A 141 -13.32 25.53 22.89
C GLY A 141 -13.83 26.63 21.96
N PHE A 142 -14.03 27.81 22.57
CA PHE A 142 -14.53 29.02 21.90
C PHE A 142 -13.57 29.57 20.84
N PHE A 143 -14.12 30.38 19.93
CA PHE A 143 -13.38 31.08 18.89
C PHE A 143 -13.99 32.46 18.61
N GLU A 144 -13.20 33.34 17.98
CA GLU A 144 -13.69 34.63 17.50
C GLU A 144 -14.51 34.41 16.22
N THR A 145 -15.83 34.57 16.29
CA THR A 145 -16.76 34.21 15.21
C THR A 145 -16.50 34.95 13.89
N SER A 146 -16.02 36.20 13.98
CA SER A 146 -15.70 37.07 12.85
C SER A 146 -14.36 36.78 12.17
N SER A 147 -13.38 36.19 12.88
CA SER A 147 -12.01 35.99 12.36
C SER A 147 -11.56 34.54 12.26
N GLY A 148 -12.30 33.61 12.89
CA GLY A 148 -11.92 32.20 13.01
C GLY A 148 -10.81 31.90 14.02
N GLN A 149 -10.30 32.91 14.74
CA GLN A 149 -9.20 32.71 15.70
C GLN A 149 -9.63 31.85 16.90
N CYS A 150 -8.86 30.78 17.16
CA CYS A 150 -8.99 29.95 18.35
C CYS A 150 -8.73 30.75 19.64
N LEU A 151 -9.50 30.49 20.70
CA LEU A 151 -9.40 31.22 21.98
C LEU A 151 -9.00 30.30 23.15
N GLY A 152 -8.52 30.91 24.23
CA GLY A 152 -8.03 30.19 25.41
C GLY A 152 -6.74 29.40 25.17
N ASN A 153 -6.42 28.47 26.07
CA ASN A 153 -5.32 27.51 25.90
C ASN A 153 -5.78 26.30 25.09
N VAL A 154 -4.97 25.91 24.11
CA VAL A 154 -5.18 24.72 23.26
C VAL A 154 -3.87 23.93 23.16
N VAL A 155 -3.91 22.66 23.58
CA VAL A 155 -2.85 21.66 23.35
C VAL A 155 -3.47 20.47 22.64
N SER A 156 -2.90 20.07 21.51
CA SER A 156 -3.34 18.91 20.73
C SER A 156 -2.21 17.90 20.63
N ASN A 157 -2.43 16.67 21.09
CA ASN A 157 -1.47 15.56 21.02
C ASN A 157 -0.05 15.92 21.56
N GLY A 158 0.03 16.74 22.61
CA GLY A 158 1.27 17.21 23.23
C GLY A 158 1.93 18.43 22.58
N LYS A 159 1.39 18.93 21.46
CA LYS A 159 1.81 20.18 20.82
C LYS A 159 1.00 21.35 21.37
N MET A 160 1.68 22.39 21.86
CA MET A 160 1.05 23.68 22.15
C MET A 160 0.56 24.30 20.82
N VAL A 161 -0.74 24.54 20.71
CA VAL A 161 -1.39 25.08 19.51
C VAL A 161 -1.68 26.57 19.70
N HIS A 162 -2.25 26.95 20.85
CA HIS A 162 -2.55 28.33 21.20
C HIS A 162 -2.38 28.53 22.71
N ASN A 163 -1.72 29.63 23.09
CA ASN A 163 -1.49 30.01 24.48
C ASN A 163 -2.27 31.30 24.78
N SER A 164 -3.12 31.26 25.80
CA SER A 164 -3.93 32.41 26.24
C SER A 164 -3.10 33.52 26.92
N ASN A 165 -1.82 33.27 27.18
CA ASN A 165 -0.93 34.09 28.01
C ASN A 165 -1.47 34.31 29.44
N GLY A 166 -2.26 33.36 29.95
CA GLY A 166 -2.76 33.36 31.32
C GLY A 166 -4.14 34.00 31.52
N VAL A 167 -4.91 34.24 30.46
CA VAL A 167 -6.35 34.59 30.57
C VAL A 167 -7.09 33.50 31.36
N GLN A 168 -7.92 33.93 32.30
CA GLN A 168 -8.53 33.06 33.31
C GLN A 168 -9.95 32.64 32.92
N ASN A 169 -10.03 31.55 32.15
CA ASN A 169 -11.26 30.80 31.91
C ASN A 169 -11.13 29.36 32.40
N ALA A 170 -12.26 28.66 32.51
CA ALA A 170 -12.31 27.27 32.93
C ALA A 170 -11.67 26.34 31.87
N GLN A 171 -10.75 25.47 32.29
CA GLN A 171 -9.95 24.63 31.40
C GLN A 171 -10.15 23.14 31.73
N PHE A 172 -10.06 22.31 30.71
CA PHE A 172 -9.98 20.86 30.82
C PHE A 172 -8.76 20.36 30.06
N GLY A 173 -7.94 19.53 30.69
CA GLY A 173 -6.82 18.88 30.04
C GLY A 173 -6.49 17.49 30.59
N ILE A 174 -5.67 16.77 29.85
CA ILE A 174 -5.08 15.48 30.22
C ILE A 174 -3.55 15.67 30.24
N ARG A 175 -2.91 15.35 31.36
CA ARG A 175 -1.44 15.34 31.50
C ARG A 175 -0.86 13.98 31.07
N ARG A 176 0.45 13.95 30.80
CA ARG A 176 1.18 12.78 30.27
C ARG A 176 1.05 11.52 31.14
N ASP A 177 0.91 11.67 32.45
CA ASP A 177 0.66 10.57 33.41
C ASP A 177 -0.78 10.01 33.39
N GLY A 178 -1.70 10.64 32.65
CA GLY A 178 -3.12 10.33 32.67
C GLY A 178 -3.92 11.07 33.76
N SER A 179 -3.37 12.10 34.39
CA SER A 179 -4.16 12.98 35.26
C SER A 179 -5.08 13.89 34.42
N LEU A 180 -6.39 13.77 34.66
CA LEU A 180 -7.41 14.70 34.18
C LEU A 180 -7.39 15.95 35.06
N VAL A 181 -7.32 17.14 34.48
CA VAL A 181 -7.26 18.41 35.21
C VAL A 181 -8.42 19.30 34.80
N PHE A 182 -9.12 19.87 35.77
CA PHE A 182 -10.28 20.75 35.58
C PHE A 182 -10.15 22.03 36.43
N GLY A 183 -10.43 23.20 35.86
CA GLY A 183 -10.49 24.47 36.58
C GLY A 183 -9.59 25.56 36.01
N TYR A 184 -9.02 26.41 36.87
CA TYR A 184 -8.23 27.57 36.46
C TYR A 184 -6.73 27.29 36.57
N LEU A 185 -6.00 27.54 35.48
CA LEU A 185 -4.56 27.31 35.37
C LEU A 185 -3.82 28.64 35.14
N SER A 186 -2.65 28.77 35.75
CA SER A 186 -1.69 29.83 35.42
C SER A 186 -0.93 29.49 34.14
N ALA A 187 -0.27 30.48 33.54
CA ALA A 187 0.64 30.23 32.42
C ALA A 187 1.80 29.28 32.79
N GLN A 188 2.19 29.19 34.07
CA GLN A 188 3.21 28.26 34.53
C GLN A 188 2.69 26.82 34.63
N ASP A 189 1.45 26.62 35.10
CA ASP A 189 0.83 25.29 35.17
C ASP A 189 0.67 24.65 33.77
N VAL A 190 0.40 25.48 32.76
CA VAL A 190 0.20 25.10 31.36
C VAL A 190 1.51 24.82 30.62
N LEU A 191 2.60 25.49 31.01
CA LEU A 191 3.94 25.34 30.43
C LEU A 191 4.86 24.37 31.21
N ASP A 192 4.33 23.70 32.23
CA ASP A 192 5.06 22.69 33.00
C ASP A 192 5.55 21.53 32.11
N GLN A 193 6.87 21.32 32.10
CA GLN A 193 7.53 20.28 31.31
C GLN A 193 7.73 18.96 32.08
N SER A 194 7.48 18.93 33.40
CA SER A 194 7.68 17.74 34.23
C SER A 194 6.60 16.68 34.01
N ASN A 195 5.33 17.10 33.97
CA ASN A 195 4.19 16.26 33.58
C ASN A 195 3.27 17.03 32.61
N PRO A 196 3.73 17.30 31.36
CA PRO A 196 3.07 18.24 30.47
C PRO A 196 1.69 17.76 30.03
N PHE A 197 0.83 18.72 29.68
CA PHE A 197 -0.43 18.44 29.01
C PHE A 197 -0.20 17.76 27.66
N ILE A 198 -0.93 16.68 27.40
CA ILE A 198 -1.03 16.03 26.09
C ILE A 198 -2.29 16.49 25.34
N GLN A 199 -3.33 16.90 26.07
CA GLN A 199 -4.56 17.49 25.54
C GLN A 199 -4.95 18.64 26.48
N LEU A 200 -5.35 19.79 25.95
CA LEU A 200 -5.85 20.92 26.75
C LEU A 200 -6.83 21.74 25.88
N VAL A 201 -7.97 22.12 26.45
CA VAL A 201 -8.93 23.02 25.83
C VAL A 201 -9.52 23.94 26.90
N SER A 202 -9.86 25.17 26.51
CA SER A 202 -10.54 26.13 27.38
C SER A 202 -12.02 26.26 26.99
N GLY A 203 -12.88 26.15 28.00
CA GLY A 203 -14.29 26.53 27.92
C GLY A 203 -14.53 27.88 28.58
N VAL A 204 -15.75 28.10 29.05
CA VAL A 204 -16.14 29.26 29.87
C VAL A 204 -17.19 28.76 30.88
N VAL A 205 -17.01 29.11 32.16
CA VAL A 205 -17.72 28.57 33.35
C VAL A 205 -17.30 27.15 33.74
N TRP A 206 -16.82 27.02 34.98
CA TRP A 206 -16.62 25.76 35.69
C TRP A 206 -17.96 25.36 36.36
N LEU A 207 -18.62 24.34 35.80
CA LEU A 207 -19.97 23.94 36.20
C LEU A 207 -20.00 23.23 37.56
N LEU A 208 -19.09 22.27 37.73
CA LEU A 208 -19.00 21.41 38.91
C LEU A 208 -17.57 21.33 39.42
N ARG A 209 -17.37 21.56 40.72
CA ARG A 209 -16.11 21.37 41.45
C ARG A 209 -16.32 20.38 42.59
N ASN A 210 -15.61 19.25 42.55
CA ASN A 210 -15.70 18.15 43.53
C ASN A 210 -17.13 17.73 43.91
N GLY A 211 -18.01 17.65 42.90
CA GLY A 211 -19.42 17.25 43.01
C GLY A 211 -20.39 18.40 43.29
N GLU A 212 -19.91 19.62 43.55
CA GLU A 212 -20.75 20.77 43.88
C GLU A 212 -20.82 21.83 42.77
N VAL A 213 -21.96 22.52 42.67
CA VAL A 213 -22.20 23.55 41.64
C VAL A 213 -21.33 24.77 41.91
N TYR A 214 -20.54 25.17 40.92
CA TYR A 214 -19.47 26.17 41.07
C TYR A 214 -19.67 27.45 40.24
N ILE A 215 -20.87 27.63 39.68
CA ILE A 215 -21.21 28.70 38.73
C ILE A 215 -21.07 30.10 39.34
N GLU A 216 -21.49 30.33 40.58
CA GLU A 216 -21.31 31.65 41.23
C GLU A 216 -19.83 32.04 41.36
N GLN A 217 -18.98 31.06 41.64
CA GLN A 217 -17.55 31.21 41.81
C GLN A 217 -16.91 31.45 40.45
N SER A 218 -17.36 30.77 39.40
CA SER A 218 -16.98 31.06 38.01
C SER A 218 -17.39 32.45 37.54
N MET A 219 -18.60 32.93 37.87
CA MET A 219 -18.99 34.31 37.57
C MET A 219 -18.07 35.34 38.23
N LYS A 220 -17.49 35.03 39.40
CA LYS A 220 -16.51 35.87 40.10
C LYS A 220 -15.08 35.70 39.56
N ALA A 221 -14.75 34.53 39.00
CA ALA A 221 -13.43 34.19 38.47
C ALA A 221 -13.24 34.55 36.98
N GLU A 222 -14.30 34.57 36.18
CA GLU A 222 -14.26 34.67 34.70
C GLU A 222 -14.89 35.96 34.15
N CYS A 223 -15.45 36.83 35.00
CA CYS A 223 -16.00 38.13 34.61
C CYS A 223 -15.11 39.28 35.14
N ASP A 224 -14.85 40.29 34.29
CA ASP A 224 -14.21 41.52 34.70
C ASP A 224 -15.16 42.43 35.50
N LYS A 225 -14.61 43.17 36.48
CA LYS A 225 -15.36 44.20 37.24
C LYS A 225 -15.75 45.43 36.41
N THR A 226 -15.21 45.57 35.21
CA THR A 226 -15.39 46.70 34.29
C THR A 226 -16.24 46.38 33.07
N GLN A 227 -16.57 45.10 32.83
CA GLN A 227 -17.50 44.70 31.78
C GLN A 227 -18.95 44.85 32.28
N GLU A 228 -19.90 44.97 31.34
CA GLU A 228 -21.33 44.92 31.70
C GLU A 228 -21.68 43.52 32.20
N THR A 229 -21.73 43.35 33.52
CA THR A 229 -22.00 42.08 34.21
C THR A 229 -23.30 41.39 33.77
N GLY A 230 -24.26 42.15 33.21
CA GLY A 230 -25.47 41.64 32.58
C GLY A 230 -25.20 40.72 31.38
N SER A 231 -24.14 40.94 30.59
CA SER A 231 -23.80 40.12 29.42
C SER A 231 -23.38 38.70 29.82
N PHE A 232 -22.36 38.58 30.67
CA PHE A 232 -21.91 37.29 31.21
C PHE A 232 -23.02 36.59 32.01
N LYS A 233 -23.81 37.34 32.80
CA LYS A 233 -24.97 36.77 33.51
C LYS A 233 -26.04 36.24 32.54
N THR A 234 -26.31 36.95 31.45
CA THR A 234 -27.24 36.47 30.40
C THR A 234 -26.72 35.17 29.78
N PHE A 235 -25.43 35.08 29.45
CA PHE A 235 -24.82 33.83 28.96
C PHE A 235 -24.95 32.66 29.93
N VAL A 236 -24.91 32.90 31.25
CA VAL A 236 -25.10 31.86 32.29
C VAL A 236 -26.56 31.42 32.40
N ASP A 237 -27.48 32.39 32.48
CA ASP A 237 -28.89 32.18 32.83
C ASP A 237 -29.80 31.83 31.63
N VAL A 238 -29.42 32.20 30.40
CA VAL A 238 -30.23 31.95 29.19
C VAL A 238 -30.26 30.47 28.81
N VAL A 239 -31.41 29.99 28.39
CA VAL A 239 -31.56 28.63 27.84
C VAL A 239 -31.00 28.59 26.42
N SER A 240 -30.17 27.59 26.10
CA SER A 240 -29.67 27.37 24.73
C SER A 240 -29.18 25.94 24.54
N ALA A 241 -28.67 25.62 23.36
CA ALA A 241 -27.85 24.43 23.13
C ALA A 241 -26.51 24.58 23.85
N ARG A 242 -26.01 23.51 24.47
CA ARG A 242 -24.81 23.53 25.34
C ARG A 242 -24.00 22.26 25.16
N THR A 243 -22.67 22.39 25.24
CA THR A 243 -21.77 21.26 25.40
C THR A 243 -20.91 21.41 26.65
N ALA A 244 -20.49 20.29 27.22
CA ALA A 244 -19.63 20.24 28.40
C ALA A 244 -18.69 19.03 28.34
N VAL A 245 -17.62 19.10 29.13
CA VAL A 245 -16.71 17.99 29.40
C VAL A 245 -16.46 17.89 30.91
N GLY A 246 -16.44 16.67 31.44
CA GLY A 246 -16.26 16.38 32.85
C GLY A 246 -15.73 14.97 33.10
N HIS A 247 -15.75 14.52 34.35
CA HIS A 247 -15.43 13.14 34.71
C HIS A 247 -16.27 12.66 35.89
N ASN A 248 -16.47 11.34 36.01
CA ASN A 248 -17.06 10.73 37.20
C ASN A 248 -15.98 10.28 38.21
N ALA A 249 -16.41 9.82 39.40
CA ALA A 249 -15.50 9.43 40.48
C ALA A 249 -14.54 8.28 40.14
N LYS A 250 -14.82 7.48 39.10
CA LYS A 250 -13.93 6.38 38.64
C LYS A 250 -12.82 6.86 37.70
N GLY A 251 -12.81 8.14 37.32
CA GLY A 251 -11.92 8.68 36.29
C GLY A 251 -12.39 8.44 34.85
N GLU A 252 -13.61 7.93 34.65
CA GLU A 252 -14.23 7.82 33.33
C GLU A 252 -14.63 9.24 32.88
N LEU A 253 -14.19 9.65 31.69
CA LEU A 253 -14.45 11.00 31.16
C LEU A 253 -15.86 11.06 30.57
N ILE A 254 -16.55 12.18 30.79
CA ILE A 254 -17.91 12.43 30.34
C ILE A 254 -17.88 13.56 29.30
N LEU A 255 -18.39 13.27 28.09
CA LEU A 255 -18.78 14.30 27.13
C LEU A 255 -20.30 14.46 27.17
N PHE A 256 -20.78 15.69 27.22
CA PHE A 256 -22.20 16.03 27.32
C PHE A 256 -22.57 17.05 26.27
N HIS A 257 -23.68 16.80 25.58
CA HIS A 257 -24.27 17.68 24.56
C HIS A 257 -25.79 17.71 24.72
N ILE A 258 -26.40 18.88 24.61
CA ILE A 258 -27.86 19.05 24.48
C ILE A 258 -28.24 19.95 23.31
N ASP A 259 -29.27 19.53 22.59
CA ASP A 259 -29.92 20.34 21.56
C ASP A 259 -30.69 21.51 22.18
N GLY A 260 -30.74 22.63 21.46
CA GLY A 260 -31.42 23.83 21.94
C GLY A 260 -31.57 24.89 20.87
N GLN A 261 -31.76 26.13 21.32
CA GLN A 261 -31.64 27.39 20.57
C GLN A 261 -31.77 28.52 21.59
N THR A 262 -30.95 29.56 21.49
CA THR A 262 -30.88 30.61 22.51
C THR A 262 -32.24 31.27 22.73
N ASP A 263 -32.58 31.48 24.00
CA ASP A 263 -33.85 32.04 24.50
C ASP A 263 -35.12 31.21 24.13
N ARG A 264 -34.95 29.96 23.67
CA ARG A 264 -36.10 29.12 23.21
C ARG A 264 -36.06 27.66 23.64
N ARG A 265 -34.92 26.99 23.54
CA ARG A 265 -34.80 25.52 23.70
C ARG A 265 -33.46 25.14 24.34
N GLY A 266 -33.40 23.97 24.95
CA GLY A 266 -32.22 23.49 25.67
C GLY A 266 -32.24 23.93 27.14
N MET A 267 -31.05 24.09 27.72
CA MET A 267 -30.87 24.41 29.14
C MET A 267 -29.99 25.65 29.35
N ASN A 268 -30.11 26.26 30.53
CA ASN A 268 -29.09 27.19 31.05
C ASN A 268 -28.00 26.45 31.84
N LEU A 269 -26.95 27.17 32.27
CA LEU A 269 -25.81 26.50 32.90
C LEU A 269 -26.15 25.89 34.28
N TRP A 270 -27.09 26.48 35.03
CA TRP A 270 -27.58 25.94 36.29
C TRP A 270 -28.26 24.59 36.12
N GLU A 271 -29.09 24.46 35.08
CA GLU A 271 -29.78 23.23 34.72
C GLU A 271 -28.79 22.15 34.27
N VAL A 272 -27.80 22.51 33.44
CA VAL A 272 -26.71 21.58 33.02
C VAL A 272 -25.90 21.11 34.22
N ALA A 273 -25.44 22.00 35.10
CA ALA A 273 -24.66 21.61 36.28
C ALA A 273 -25.45 20.69 37.22
N ASN A 274 -26.73 21.00 37.47
CA ASN A 274 -27.59 20.15 38.29
C ASN A 274 -27.89 18.79 37.63
N PHE A 275 -28.01 18.73 36.30
CA PHE A 275 -28.14 17.46 35.58
C PHE A 275 -26.86 16.62 35.72
N LEU A 276 -25.70 17.19 35.41
CA LEU A 276 -24.41 16.50 35.52
C LEU A 276 -24.14 16.02 36.96
N LYS A 277 -24.49 16.82 37.98
CA LYS A 277 -24.38 16.42 39.40
C LYS A 277 -25.23 15.19 39.71
N LYS A 278 -26.48 15.15 39.22
CA LYS A 278 -27.38 13.99 39.37
C LYS A 278 -26.83 12.72 38.69
N GLN A 279 -26.08 12.86 37.60
CA GLN A 279 -25.40 11.75 36.91
C GLN A 279 -24.04 11.36 37.54
N GLY A 280 -23.68 11.90 38.72
CA GLY A 280 -22.46 11.53 39.43
C GLY A 280 -21.16 12.09 38.84
N VAL A 281 -21.25 13.19 38.09
CA VAL A 281 -20.08 13.93 37.58
C VAL A 281 -19.46 14.74 38.72
N VAL A 282 -18.13 14.67 38.85
CA VAL A 282 -17.37 15.25 39.97
C VAL A 282 -16.81 16.62 39.60
N ASN A 283 -16.07 16.72 38.48
CA ASN A 283 -15.70 18.00 37.90
C ASN A 283 -16.18 18.10 36.45
N ALA A 284 -16.63 19.28 36.03
CA ALA A 284 -17.05 19.55 34.65
C ALA A 284 -16.97 21.05 34.29
N ILE A 285 -16.61 21.37 33.06
CA ILE A 285 -16.64 22.74 32.50
C ILE A 285 -17.63 22.83 31.33
N ASN A 286 -18.19 24.02 31.12
CA ASN A 286 -18.99 24.32 29.93
C ASN A 286 -18.06 24.72 28.76
N LEU A 287 -18.35 24.19 27.57
CA LEU A 287 -17.65 24.46 26.31
C LEU A 287 -18.50 25.39 25.42
N ASP A 288 -18.20 25.49 24.12
CA ASP A 288 -18.97 26.33 23.21
C ASP A 288 -20.38 25.77 22.94
N GLY A 289 -21.34 26.64 22.59
CA GLY A 289 -22.77 26.36 22.54
C GLY A 289 -23.53 27.21 21.52
N GLY A 290 -24.86 27.31 21.69
CA GLY A 290 -25.73 27.84 20.64
C GLY A 290 -25.55 27.05 19.34
N GLY A 291 -25.48 27.75 18.20
CA GLY A 291 -25.27 27.12 16.89
C GLY A 291 -23.96 26.35 16.73
N SER A 292 -22.96 26.57 17.60
CA SER A 292 -21.75 25.74 17.64
C SER A 292 -22.00 24.33 18.16
N SER A 293 -23.06 24.12 18.96
CA SER A 293 -23.38 22.85 19.63
C SER A 293 -23.65 21.74 18.62
N THR A 294 -22.68 20.84 18.46
CA THR A 294 -22.70 19.81 17.43
C THR A 294 -22.25 18.48 18.04
N TYR A 295 -22.98 17.39 17.77
CA TYR A 295 -22.62 16.03 18.16
C TYR A 295 -22.57 15.11 16.94
N VAL A 296 -21.52 14.30 16.84
CA VAL A 296 -21.17 13.52 15.65
C VAL A 296 -20.85 12.07 16.06
N VAL A 297 -21.42 11.10 15.34
CA VAL A 297 -21.16 9.66 15.52
C VAL A 297 -20.59 9.11 14.21
N ASN A 298 -19.43 8.45 14.26
CA ASN A 298 -18.73 7.87 13.11
C ASN A 298 -18.64 8.82 11.89
N GLY A 299 -18.30 10.10 12.14
CA GLY A 299 -18.20 11.13 11.11
C GLY A 299 -19.53 11.59 10.48
N SER A 300 -20.68 11.27 11.10
CA SER A 300 -22.02 11.70 10.69
C SER A 300 -22.69 12.53 11.78
N LEU A 301 -23.39 13.61 11.39
CA LEU A 301 -24.16 14.45 12.33
C LEU A 301 -25.22 13.62 13.06
N ALA A 302 -25.30 13.80 14.38
CA ALA A 302 -26.24 13.11 15.27
C ALA A 302 -26.98 14.06 16.23
N SER A 303 -26.73 15.37 16.19
CA SER A 303 -27.51 16.41 16.88
C SER A 303 -28.48 17.14 15.93
N TYR A 304 -29.27 18.06 16.49
CA TYR A 304 -30.10 19.02 15.76
C TYR A 304 -29.55 20.45 15.97
N PRO A 305 -28.58 20.90 15.14
CA PRO A 305 -28.02 22.24 15.21
C PRO A 305 -29.06 23.35 15.26
N SER A 306 -28.70 24.47 15.89
CA SER A 306 -29.60 25.59 16.11
C SER A 306 -29.39 26.78 15.16
N ASP A 307 -28.33 26.80 14.36
CA ASP A 307 -28.23 27.73 13.23
C ASP A 307 -29.14 27.31 12.07
N HIS A 308 -29.67 28.28 11.33
CA HIS A 308 -30.33 28.07 10.05
C HIS A 308 -29.32 27.93 8.91
N CYS A 309 -29.72 27.16 7.90
CA CYS A 309 -29.07 27.16 6.60
C CYS A 309 -29.42 28.44 5.81
N GLU A 310 -28.64 28.80 4.79
CA GLU A 310 -28.93 29.94 3.87
C GLU A 310 -30.36 29.97 3.31
N ASP A 311 -31.05 28.83 3.18
CA ASP A 311 -32.44 28.76 2.71
C ASP A 311 -33.49 28.99 3.82
N SER A 312 -33.07 29.38 5.03
CA SER A 312 -33.83 29.73 6.24
C SER A 312 -34.78 28.66 6.81
N LYS A 313 -35.05 27.58 6.05
CA LYS A 313 -36.00 26.53 6.43
C LYS A 313 -35.35 25.38 7.18
N TRP A 314 -34.13 25.01 6.79
CA TRP A 314 -33.40 23.89 7.39
C TRP A 314 -32.40 24.40 8.43
N ARG A 315 -31.94 23.50 9.31
CA ARG A 315 -30.86 23.77 10.25
C ARG A 315 -29.55 23.17 9.76
N CYS A 316 -28.45 23.85 10.02
CA CYS A 316 -27.13 23.52 9.50
C CYS A 316 -26.08 23.53 10.62
N SER A 317 -25.12 22.60 10.57
CA SER A 317 -23.98 22.57 11.48
C SER A 317 -23.10 23.81 11.27
N ARG A 318 -22.67 24.45 12.37
CA ARG A 318 -21.72 25.56 12.31
C ARG A 318 -20.31 25.07 11.97
N ALA A 319 -19.59 25.82 11.14
CA ALA A 319 -18.15 25.64 11.02
C ALA A 319 -17.47 26.19 12.30
N VAL A 320 -16.91 25.31 13.11
CA VAL A 320 -16.32 25.64 14.41
C VAL A 320 -14.78 25.65 14.35
N SER A 321 -14.16 25.97 15.48
CA SER A 321 -12.72 25.91 15.69
C SER A 321 -12.30 24.51 16.18
N THR A 322 -11.81 24.36 17.41
CA THR A 322 -11.38 23.06 17.95
C THR A 322 -12.55 22.09 18.14
N ILE A 323 -12.26 20.79 18.11
CA ILE A 323 -13.21 19.72 18.46
C ILE A 323 -12.63 18.78 19.52
N LEU A 324 -13.52 18.14 20.29
CA LEU A 324 -13.19 16.97 21.11
C LEU A 324 -13.52 15.72 20.32
N CYS A 325 -12.52 14.89 20.08
CA CYS A 325 -12.60 13.64 19.33
C CYS A 325 -12.33 12.45 20.24
N VAL A 326 -13.24 11.47 20.24
CA VAL A 326 -13.03 10.14 20.80
C VAL A 326 -12.75 9.18 19.64
N HIS A 327 -11.57 8.57 19.62
CA HIS A 327 -11.10 7.69 18.55
C HIS A 327 -10.60 6.35 19.09
N GLN A 328 -10.41 5.38 18.20
CA GLN A 328 -9.79 4.09 18.56
C GLN A 328 -8.40 4.28 19.19
N ARG A 329 -8.01 3.35 20.08
CA ARG A 329 -6.68 3.36 20.73
C ARG A 329 -5.60 3.30 19.65
N ARG A 330 -4.80 4.37 19.52
CA ARG A 330 -3.70 4.42 18.53
C ARG A 330 -2.57 3.49 18.94
N CYS A 331 -1.91 2.88 17.96
CA CYS A 331 -0.80 1.97 18.21
C CYS A 331 0.48 2.66 18.64
N GLN A 332 1.28 1.93 19.42
CA GLN A 332 2.60 2.33 19.87
C GLN A 332 3.58 1.17 19.59
N PRO A 333 4.53 1.32 18.65
CA PRO A 333 4.73 2.47 17.76
C PRO A 333 3.57 2.68 16.76
N PRO A 334 3.46 3.88 16.15
CA PRO A 334 2.46 4.16 15.11
C PRO A 334 2.67 3.27 13.87
N ASP A 335 1.59 3.06 13.12
CA ASP A 335 1.51 2.41 11.81
C ASP A 335 2.09 0.98 11.71
N CYS A 336 2.50 0.38 12.84
CA CYS A 336 3.01 -0.99 12.94
C CYS A 336 4.05 -1.33 11.87
N SER A 337 4.97 -0.38 11.62
CA SER A 337 6.03 -0.44 10.59
C SER A 337 5.54 -0.79 9.17
N GLY A 338 4.25 -0.65 8.88
CA GLY A 338 3.60 -1.11 7.63
C GLY A 338 3.32 -2.63 7.58
N ASN A 339 3.75 -3.37 8.60
CA ASN A 339 3.83 -4.84 8.63
C ASN A 339 2.85 -5.47 9.64
N GLY A 340 1.90 -4.71 10.16
CA GLY A 340 0.93 -5.16 11.15
C GLY A 340 -0.37 -4.38 11.09
N GLU A 341 -1.41 -4.96 11.68
CA GLU A 341 -2.70 -4.29 11.88
C GLU A 341 -2.74 -3.70 13.30
N CYS A 342 -3.28 -2.49 13.43
CA CYS A 342 -3.47 -1.89 14.75
C CYS A 342 -4.72 -2.46 15.43
N VAL A 343 -4.54 -3.19 16.54
CA VAL A 343 -5.61 -3.83 17.32
C VAL A 343 -5.51 -3.41 18.77
N ASP A 344 -6.52 -2.71 19.28
CA ASP A 344 -6.57 -2.16 20.65
C ASP A 344 -5.34 -1.29 21.04
N GLY A 345 -4.75 -0.61 20.06
CA GLY A 345 -3.52 0.16 20.23
C GLY A 345 -2.26 -0.69 20.45
N HIS A 346 -2.29 -1.97 20.07
CA HIS A 346 -1.14 -2.86 19.97
C HIS A 346 -1.00 -3.37 18.53
N CYS A 347 0.24 -3.63 18.08
CA CYS A 347 0.47 -4.09 16.72
C CYS A 347 0.32 -5.62 16.60
N ARG A 348 -0.69 -6.06 15.83
CA ARG A 348 -0.85 -7.46 15.43
C ARG A 348 -0.10 -7.68 14.12
N CYS A 349 1.08 -8.27 14.21
CA CYS A 349 1.94 -8.45 13.04
C CYS A 349 1.38 -9.41 11.99
N GLN A 350 1.64 -9.08 10.74
CA GLN A 350 1.41 -9.98 9.60
C GLN A 350 2.39 -11.16 9.68
N ARG A 351 2.10 -12.24 8.94
CA ARG A 351 3.05 -13.37 8.83
C ARG A 351 4.42 -12.86 8.37
N GLY A 352 5.47 -13.40 8.97
CA GLY A 352 6.84 -13.01 8.68
C GLY A 352 7.36 -11.83 9.51
N TRP A 353 6.56 -11.21 10.39
CA TRP A 353 6.99 -10.05 11.19
C TRP A 353 6.73 -10.22 12.70
N GLN A 354 7.61 -9.64 13.51
CA GLN A 354 7.58 -9.60 14.97
C GLN A 354 8.17 -8.28 15.51
N GLY A 355 8.21 -8.16 16.84
CA GLY A 355 8.60 -6.93 17.54
C GLY A 355 7.37 -6.19 18.06
N ALA A 356 7.58 -5.11 18.83
CA ALA A 356 6.47 -4.37 19.44
C ALA A 356 5.65 -3.58 18.41
N GLY A 357 6.28 -3.25 17.28
CA GLY A 357 5.73 -2.54 16.14
C GLY A 357 5.79 -3.31 14.82
N CYS A 358 6.08 -4.61 14.83
CA CYS A 358 6.30 -5.40 13.60
C CYS A 358 7.51 -4.93 12.77
N GLU A 359 8.51 -4.39 13.47
CA GLU A 359 9.76 -3.85 12.93
C GLU A 359 10.79 -4.92 12.54
N SER A 360 10.66 -6.16 13.07
CA SER A 360 11.62 -7.24 12.89
C SER A 360 11.08 -8.34 11.98
N LEU A 361 11.78 -8.65 10.89
CA LEU A 361 11.47 -9.79 10.02
C LEU A 361 11.81 -11.12 10.73
N VAL A 362 10.89 -12.08 10.73
CA VAL A 362 10.99 -13.38 11.43
C VAL A 362 11.78 -14.37 10.57
N CYS A 363 13.11 -14.20 10.56
CA CYS A 363 14.06 -15.11 9.94
C CYS A 363 14.84 -15.91 11.00
N GLN A 364 14.17 -16.33 12.08
CA GLN A 364 14.80 -17.05 13.19
C GLN A 364 14.82 -18.58 12.98
N PRO A 365 15.72 -19.32 13.65
CA PRO A 365 16.21 -20.60 13.13
C PRO A 365 15.18 -21.73 12.89
N PRO A 366 15.34 -22.51 11.81
CA PRO A 366 16.35 -22.36 10.76
C PRO A 366 16.04 -21.14 9.88
N ALA A 367 17.03 -20.26 9.73
CA ALA A 367 16.98 -19.26 8.69
C ALA A 367 16.94 -19.96 7.32
N CYS A 368 16.61 -19.21 6.27
CA CYS A 368 16.91 -19.66 4.92
C CYS A 368 18.38 -20.05 4.86
N GLY A 369 18.67 -21.26 4.37
CA GLY A 369 20.03 -21.77 4.27
C GLY A 369 20.90 -20.94 3.32
N PRO A 370 22.13 -21.38 3.03
CA PRO A 370 23.01 -20.70 2.08
C PRO A 370 22.50 -20.63 0.62
N HIS A 371 21.26 -21.06 0.38
CA HIS A 371 20.60 -21.18 -0.93
C HIS A 371 19.19 -20.54 -0.93
N GLY A 372 18.99 -19.45 -0.19
CA GLY A 372 17.74 -18.70 -0.27
C GLY A 372 17.69 -17.41 0.56
N VAL A 373 16.81 -16.50 0.14
CA VAL A 373 16.61 -15.18 0.74
C VAL A 373 15.32 -15.15 1.57
N CYS A 374 15.40 -14.58 2.78
CA CYS A 374 14.24 -14.44 3.66
C CYS A 374 13.36 -13.25 3.23
N THR A 375 12.05 -13.46 3.14
CA THR A 375 11.05 -12.46 2.77
C THR A 375 9.81 -12.55 3.67
N ALA A 376 8.89 -11.60 3.59
CA ALA A 376 7.67 -11.59 4.41
C ALA A 376 6.76 -12.82 4.21
N SER A 377 6.82 -13.48 3.04
CA SER A 377 6.07 -14.72 2.78
C SER A 377 6.80 -15.99 3.26
N GLY A 378 8.09 -15.89 3.62
CA GLY A 378 8.97 -17.00 3.97
C GLY A 378 10.27 -16.97 3.17
N CYS A 379 10.97 -18.10 3.12
CA CYS A 379 12.18 -18.25 2.31
C CYS A 379 11.83 -18.39 0.82
N VAL A 380 12.49 -17.59 -0.02
CA VAL A 380 12.57 -17.81 -1.47
C VAL A 380 13.89 -18.55 -1.72
N CYS A 381 13.82 -19.74 -2.34
CA CYS A 381 14.99 -20.59 -2.53
C CYS A 381 15.57 -20.43 -3.93
N ASP A 382 16.90 -20.42 -4.00
CA ASP A 382 17.66 -20.34 -5.25
C ASP A 382 17.42 -21.57 -6.13
N ALA A 383 17.64 -21.44 -7.44
CA ALA A 383 17.55 -22.56 -8.37
C ALA A 383 18.37 -23.78 -7.91
N GLY A 384 17.71 -24.95 -7.91
CA GLY A 384 18.27 -26.20 -7.37
C GLY A 384 17.84 -26.53 -5.94
N TRP A 385 17.20 -25.61 -5.22
CA TRP A 385 16.91 -25.74 -3.79
C TRP A 385 15.43 -25.50 -3.44
N SER A 386 14.98 -26.18 -2.39
CA SER A 386 13.58 -26.21 -1.93
C SER A 386 13.45 -26.46 -0.42
N GLY A 387 12.21 -26.52 0.04
CA GLY A 387 11.85 -26.67 1.45
C GLY A 387 11.67 -25.33 2.16
N ASN A 388 11.10 -25.38 3.36
CA ASN A 388 10.77 -24.20 4.17
C ASN A 388 11.98 -23.35 4.59
N ASN A 389 13.19 -23.90 4.49
CA ASN A 389 14.46 -23.25 4.83
C ASN A 389 15.53 -23.41 3.72
N CYS A 390 15.15 -23.76 2.49
CA CYS A 390 16.06 -23.91 1.35
C CYS A 390 17.26 -24.85 1.57
N SER A 391 17.13 -25.83 2.47
CA SER A 391 18.19 -26.79 2.83
C SER A 391 17.98 -28.17 2.20
N ARG A 392 17.16 -28.28 1.16
CA ARG A 392 16.88 -29.52 0.41
C ARG A 392 17.09 -29.28 -1.08
N GLU A 393 17.90 -30.11 -1.72
CA GLU A 393 18.04 -30.13 -3.18
C GLU A 393 16.70 -30.47 -3.85
N CYS A 394 16.55 -30.14 -5.14
CA CYS A 394 15.38 -30.55 -5.91
C CYS A 394 15.20 -32.08 -5.96
N LEU A 395 13.95 -32.53 -5.95
CA LEU A 395 13.65 -33.92 -6.26
C LEU A 395 13.97 -34.22 -7.74
N PRO A 396 14.40 -35.45 -8.10
CA PRO A 396 14.68 -35.82 -9.48
C PRO A 396 13.50 -35.50 -10.41
N GLY A 397 13.79 -34.78 -11.49
CA GLY A 397 12.78 -34.29 -12.43
C GLY A 397 12.26 -32.87 -12.16
N PHE A 398 12.66 -32.22 -11.07
CA PHE A 398 12.32 -30.82 -10.76
C PHE A 398 13.54 -29.91 -10.82
N TYR A 399 13.34 -28.64 -11.20
CA TYR A 399 14.41 -27.65 -11.32
C TYR A 399 13.93 -26.20 -11.11
N GLY A 400 14.88 -25.26 -11.10
CA GLY A 400 14.64 -23.82 -11.04
C GLY A 400 14.33 -23.33 -9.62
N ASP A 401 14.00 -22.04 -9.49
CA ASP A 401 13.82 -21.39 -8.17
C ASP A 401 12.70 -22.06 -7.37
N GLY A 402 13.01 -22.49 -6.14
CA GLY A 402 12.12 -23.28 -5.29
C GLY A 402 11.76 -24.68 -5.85
N CYS A 403 12.44 -25.15 -6.90
CA CYS A 403 12.16 -26.38 -7.64
C CYS A 403 10.74 -26.44 -8.27
N ASN A 404 10.20 -25.29 -8.68
CA ASN A 404 8.82 -25.17 -9.17
C ASN A 404 8.62 -25.57 -10.66
N GLN A 405 9.68 -25.93 -11.39
CA GLN A 405 9.62 -26.33 -12.80
C GLN A 405 9.93 -27.82 -12.97
N THR A 406 9.38 -28.47 -13.99
CA THR A 406 9.53 -29.92 -14.24
C THR A 406 10.32 -30.19 -15.52
N CYS A 407 11.40 -30.96 -15.42
CA CYS A 407 12.09 -31.53 -16.57
C CYS A 407 11.23 -32.57 -17.30
N VAL A 408 11.43 -32.69 -18.61
CA VAL A 408 10.86 -33.77 -19.43
C VAL A 408 12.01 -34.56 -20.04
N CYS A 409 12.66 -35.40 -19.24
CA CYS A 409 13.76 -36.25 -19.69
C CYS A 409 13.25 -37.67 -19.96
N VAL A 410 13.49 -38.21 -21.15
CA VAL A 410 13.15 -39.59 -21.51
C VAL A 410 14.40 -40.48 -21.52
N ASN A 411 14.25 -41.78 -21.80
CA ASN A 411 15.34 -42.75 -21.94
C ASN A 411 16.33 -42.82 -20.74
N GLY A 412 15.89 -42.42 -19.54
CA GLY A 412 16.73 -42.41 -18.34
C GLY A 412 17.60 -41.16 -18.16
N GLY A 413 17.37 -40.09 -18.91
CA GLY A 413 18.05 -38.80 -18.73
C GLY A 413 17.81 -38.20 -17.34
N SER A 414 18.87 -37.67 -16.71
CA SER A 414 18.79 -36.98 -15.42
C SER A 414 18.52 -35.49 -15.60
N CYS A 415 17.66 -34.92 -14.77
CA CYS A 415 17.37 -33.49 -14.73
C CYS A 415 18.49 -32.71 -14.02
N ASP A 416 19.03 -31.67 -14.65
CA ASP A 416 19.84 -30.64 -13.98
C ASP A 416 18.91 -29.78 -13.10
N PRO A 417 19.11 -29.75 -11.76
CA PRO A 417 18.18 -29.10 -10.83
C PRO A 417 18.25 -27.56 -10.87
N VAL A 418 19.30 -26.98 -11.46
CA VAL A 418 19.45 -25.52 -11.60
C VAL A 418 18.85 -25.07 -12.94
N TYR A 419 19.25 -25.72 -14.03
CA TYR A 419 18.99 -25.25 -15.40
C TYR A 419 17.91 -26.03 -16.16
N GLY A 420 17.39 -27.14 -15.62
CA GLY A 420 16.34 -27.94 -16.26
C GLY A 420 16.77 -28.71 -17.50
N ARG A 421 18.09 -28.86 -17.70
CA ARG A 421 18.68 -29.55 -18.86
C ARG A 421 18.73 -31.05 -18.60
N CYS A 422 18.40 -31.86 -19.60
CA CYS A 422 18.53 -33.31 -19.48
C CYS A 422 19.98 -33.75 -19.76
N ILE A 423 20.60 -34.37 -18.75
CA ILE A 423 21.90 -35.05 -18.85
C ILE A 423 21.62 -36.47 -19.34
N CYS A 424 21.92 -36.74 -20.61
CA CYS A 424 21.58 -38.01 -21.25
C CYS A 424 22.57 -39.12 -20.90
N PRO A 425 22.09 -40.36 -20.65
CA PRO A 425 22.97 -41.51 -20.52
C PRO A 425 23.65 -41.84 -21.85
N PRO A 426 24.76 -42.62 -21.83
CA PRO A 426 25.42 -43.10 -23.03
C PRO A 426 24.46 -43.71 -24.06
N GLY A 427 24.66 -43.38 -25.34
CA GLY A 427 23.79 -43.82 -26.44
C GLY A 427 22.59 -42.94 -26.74
N PHE A 428 22.36 -41.87 -25.96
CA PHE A 428 21.29 -40.91 -26.18
C PHE A 428 21.76 -39.45 -26.21
N HIS A 429 21.06 -38.63 -26.98
CA HIS A 429 21.25 -37.19 -27.10
C HIS A 429 19.92 -36.47 -27.43
N GLY A 430 19.98 -35.17 -27.70
CA GLY A 430 18.80 -34.30 -27.84
C GLY A 430 18.49 -33.56 -26.54
N ASN A 431 17.59 -32.58 -26.59
CA ASN A 431 17.31 -31.70 -25.45
C ASN A 431 16.57 -32.42 -24.31
N THR A 432 15.88 -33.51 -24.64
CA THR A 432 15.10 -34.35 -23.71
C THR A 432 15.62 -35.79 -23.65
N CYS A 433 16.78 -36.07 -24.27
CA CYS A 433 17.36 -37.40 -24.47
C CYS A 433 16.52 -38.33 -25.36
N GLU A 434 15.72 -37.74 -26.25
CA GLU A 434 14.78 -38.40 -27.15
C GLU A 434 15.43 -39.08 -28.36
N GLN A 435 16.69 -38.77 -28.66
CA GLN A 435 17.41 -39.23 -29.85
C GLN A 435 18.43 -40.30 -29.47
N VAL A 436 18.42 -41.45 -30.15
CA VAL A 436 19.51 -42.45 -30.07
C VAL A 436 20.69 -41.96 -30.91
N CYS A 437 21.92 -42.25 -30.49
CA CYS A 437 23.12 -41.79 -31.22
C CYS A 437 23.08 -42.14 -32.72
N PRO A 438 23.54 -41.21 -33.58
CA PRO A 438 23.57 -41.43 -35.03
C PRO A 438 24.53 -42.56 -35.40
N LEU A 439 24.21 -43.29 -36.48
CA LEU A 439 25.00 -44.44 -36.92
C LEU A 439 26.48 -44.08 -37.10
N GLY A 440 27.36 -44.86 -36.46
CA GLY A 440 28.79 -44.60 -36.41
C GLY A 440 29.24 -43.85 -35.14
N PHE A 441 28.33 -43.45 -34.24
CA PHE A 441 28.68 -42.78 -32.99
C PHE A 441 28.08 -43.47 -31.76
N PHE A 442 28.78 -43.41 -30.64
CA PHE A 442 28.38 -44.03 -29.38
C PHE A 442 28.83 -43.23 -28.14
N GLY A 443 28.41 -43.70 -26.96
CA GLY A 443 28.86 -43.18 -25.67
C GLY A 443 28.11 -41.93 -25.22
N LEU A 444 28.68 -41.24 -24.23
CA LEU A 444 28.09 -40.03 -23.64
C LEU A 444 28.03 -38.88 -24.68
N LEU A 445 26.86 -38.27 -24.85
CA LEU A 445 26.58 -37.24 -25.87
C LEU A 445 26.98 -37.65 -27.31
N CYS A 446 27.09 -38.96 -27.58
CA CYS A 446 27.52 -39.52 -28.87
C CYS A 446 28.90 -39.03 -29.33
N ALA A 447 29.80 -38.70 -28.39
CA ALA A 447 31.08 -38.04 -28.68
C ALA A 447 32.20 -38.98 -29.19
N GLN A 448 31.94 -40.29 -29.37
CA GLN A 448 32.94 -41.28 -29.76
C GLN A 448 32.52 -41.96 -31.09
N GLU A 449 33.43 -42.10 -32.05
CA GLU A 449 33.17 -42.79 -33.33
C GLU A 449 33.42 -44.31 -33.21
N CYS A 450 32.53 -45.12 -33.79
CA CYS A 450 32.61 -46.59 -33.81
C CYS A 450 33.88 -47.07 -34.53
N GLN A 451 34.74 -47.81 -33.83
CA GLN A 451 35.94 -48.44 -34.39
C GLN A 451 35.68 -49.90 -34.77
N CYS A 452 34.80 -50.11 -35.74
CA CYS A 452 34.44 -51.43 -36.26
C CYS A 452 34.98 -51.65 -37.68
N ASP A 453 35.29 -52.91 -38.02
CA ASP A 453 35.65 -53.32 -39.38
C ASP A 453 34.56 -52.93 -40.40
N ASP A 454 34.98 -52.71 -41.65
CA ASP A 454 34.15 -52.18 -42.76
C ASP A 454 33.35 -50.89 -42.45
N GLN A 455 33.69 -50.18 -41.36
CA GLN A 455 32.94 -49.01 -40.85
C GLN A 455 31.49 -49.36 -40.47
N CYS A 456 31.27 -50.59 -39.99
CA CYS A 456 30.01 -51.05 -39.43
C CYS A 456 29.50 -50.15 -38.27
N PRO A 457 28.18 -50.00 -38.09
CA PRO A 457 27.64 -49.41 -36.86
C PRO A 457 27.98 -50.26 -35.63
N CYS A 458 28.13 -49.60 -34.48
CA CYS A 458 28.30 -50.23 -33.18
C CYS A 458 27.08 -49.98 -32.28
N ASP A 459 27.00 -50.70 -31.16
CA ASP A 459 26.02 -50.43 -30.10
C ASP A 459 26.17 -48.99 -29.59
N PRO A 460 25.11 -48.16 -29.57
CA PRO A 460 25.22 -46.74 -29.25
C PRO A 460 25.61 -46.48 -27.79
N GLN A 461 25.35 -47.40 -26.85
CA GLN A 461 25.68 -47.20 -25.44
C GLN A 461 27.13 -47.58 -25.13
N THR A 462 27.60 -48.71 -25.70
CA THR A 462 28.83 -49.41 -25.30
C THR A 462 29.94 -49.38 -26.34
N GLY A 463 29.66 -49.03 -27.59
CA GLY A 463 30.61 -49.07 -28.70
C GLY A 463 30.88 -50.48 -29.26
N SER A 464 30.13 -51.50 -28.83
CA SER A 464 30.38 -52.88 -29.25
C SER A 464 29.97 -53.15 -30.70
N CYS A 465 30.89 -53.72 -31.49
CA CYS A 465 30.64 -54.10 -32.89
C CYS A 465 29.81 -55.39 -33.02
N ASN A 466 29.66 -56.19 -31.95
CA ASN A 466 28.88 -57.43 -31.96
C ASN A 466 27.41 -57.19 -31.52
N ALA A 467 26.80 -56.15 -32.09
CA ALA A 467 25.48 -55.65 -31.70
C ALA A 467 24.43 -56.05 -32.73
N LYS A 468 23.39 -56.77 -32.29
CA LYS A 468 22.20 -57.00 -33.12
C LYS A 468 21.34 -55.73 -33.14
N LEU A 469 21.57 -54.86 -34.12
CA LEU A 469 20.71 -53.72 -34.38
C LEU A 469 19.26 -54.18 -34.56
N ARG A 470 18.33 -53.47 -33.91
CA ARG A 470 16.91 -53.84 -33.88
C ARG A 470 16.22 -53.41 -35.18
N GLU A 471 15.48 -54.34 -35.80
CA GLU A 471 15.00 -54.23 -37.20
C GLU A 471 14.09 -53.03 -37.51
N GLU A 472 13.57 -52.34 -36.48
CA GLU A 472 12.58 -51.26 -36.63
C GLU A 472 13.18 -49.90 -37.03
N THR A 473 14.51 -49.73 -37.02
CA THR A 473 15.16 -48.46 -37.42
C THR A 473 15.39 -48.35 -38.92
N ASN A 474 14.40 -47.79 -39.64
CA ASN A 474 14.54 -47.37 -41.04
C ASN A 474 15.70 -46.37 -41.22
N PHE A 475 16.80 -46.77 -41.87
CA PHE A 475 18.03 -45.99 -42.00
C PHE A 475 18.54 -45.84 -43.45
N THR A 476 19.31 -44.77 -43.65
CA THR A 476 19.85 -44.33 -44.95
C THR A 476 20.91 -45.28 -45.53
N LEU A 477 20.90 -45.44 -46.85
CA LEU A 477 21.21 -46.70 -47.52
C LEU A 477 22.66 -46.86 -48.02
N HIS A 478 23.71 -46.67 -47.19
CA HIS A 478 25.10 -46.84 -47.68
C HIS A 478 26.15 -47.48 -46.74
N ARG A 479 26.33 -47.03 -45.49
CA ARG A 479 27.32 -47.66 -44.57
C ARG A 479 26.80 -49.01 -44.03
N THR A 480 25.57 -49.02 -43.51
CA THR A 480 24.86 -50.23 -43.05
C THR A 480 24.72 -51.31 -44.13
N GLY A 481 24.41 -50.90 -45.36
CA GLY A 481 24.27 -51.83 -46.49
C GLY A 481 25.56 -52.58 -46.83
N HIS A 482 26.73 -51.93 -46.68
CA HIS A 482 28.02 -52.56 -46.94
C HIS A 482 28.38 -53.58 -45.86
N CYS A 483 28.10 -53.26 -44.59
CA CYS A 483 28.28 -54.15 -43.44
C CYS A 483 27.35 -55.37 -43.47
N LEU A 484 26.07 -55.17 -43.82
CA LEU A 484 25.13 -56.27 -44.04
C LEU A 484 25.56 -57.12 -45.24
N ALA A 485 26.03 -56.51 -46.33
CA ALA A 485 26.56 -57.26 -47.46
C ALA A 485 27.77 -58.12 -47.08
N THR A 486 28.74 -57.63 -46.29
CA THR A 486 29.90 -58.47 -45.90
C THR A 486 29.53 -59.58 -44.92
N GLN A 487 28.56 -59.40 -44.03
CA GLN A 487 28.01 -60.50 -43.22
C GLN A 487 27.21 -61.52 -44.06
N MET A 488 26.43 -61.07 -45.04
CA MET A 488 25.71 -61.95 -45.97
C MET A 488 26.69 -62.70 -46.90
N PHE A 489 27.78 -62.08 -47.35
CA PHE A 489 28.85 -62.75 -48.11
C PHE A 489 29.72 -63.69 -47.25
N ALA A 490 29.78 -63.52 -45.94
CA ALA A 490 30.40 -64.49 -45.04
C ALA A 490 29.54 -65.76 -44.93
N SER A 491 28.24 -65.61 -44.64
CA SER A 491 27.30 -66.72 -44.56
C SER A 491 27.08 -67.42 -45.91
N TRP A 492 26.98 -66.68 -47.02
CA TRP A 492 26.96 -67.26 -48.38
C TRP A 492 28.22 -68.07 -48.70
N ARG A 493 29.39 -67.71 -48.16
CA ARG A 493 30.63 -68.47 -48.38
C ARG A 493 30.61 -69.83 -47.67
N GLU A 494 29.95 -69.92 -46.51
CA GLU A 494 29.71 -71.19 -45.82
C GLU A 494 28.68 -72.07 -46.58
N GLU A 495 27.73 -71.47 -47.31
CA GLU A 495 26.80 -72.21 -48.17
C GLU A 495 27.42 -72.60 -49.54
N GLU A 496 28.26 -71.76 -50.16
CA GLU A 496 28.88 -72.03 -51.47
C GLU A 496 29.91 -73.19 -51.45
N GLU A 497 30.61 -73.43 -50.34
CA GLU A 497 31.54 -74.58 -50.24
C GLU A 497 30.82 -75.94 -50.35
N ALA A 498 29.50 -76.00 -50.16
CA ALA A 498 28.74 -77.25 -50.26
C ALA A 498 28.46 -77.71 -51.70
N HIS A 499 28.25 -76.79 -52.65
CA HIS A 499 27.59 -77.10 -53.94
C HIS A 499 28.21 -76.38 -55.17
N THR A 500 29.42 -76.76 -55.57
CA THR A 500 30.05 -76.26 -56.82
C THR A 500 29.98 -77.26 -57.99
N VAL A 501 29.24 -76.89 -59.05
CA VAL A 501 29.22 -77.60 -60.34
C VAL A 501 29.44 -76.58 -61.48
N LYS A 502 30.38 -76.86 -62.39
CA LYS A 502 30.79 -75.93 -63.47
C LYS A 502 30.13 -76.24 -64.83
N PRO A 503 29.69 -75.19 -65.54
CA PRO A 503 29.81 -75.09 -67.00
C PRO A 503 30.62 -73.82 -67.39
N HIS A 504 31.64 -73.86 -68.26
CA HIS A 504 31.67 -74.17 -69.70
C HIS A 504 31.19 -73.05 -70.64
N LEU A 505 32.12 -72.16 -71.01
CA LEU A 505 32.16 -71.37 -72.25
C LEU A 505 33.63 -71.37 -72.74
N THR A 506 33.87 -71.30 -74.05
CA THR A 506 35.19 -71.61 -74.65
C THR A 506 35.81 -70.46 -75.44
N GLU A 507 37.15 -70.32 -75.36
CA GLU A 507 38.02 -69.32 -76.03
C GLU A 507 37.56 -68.79 -77.40
N LEU A 508 37.03 -69.67 -78.27
CA LEU A 508 36.65 -69.34 -79.65
C LEU A 508 35.59 -68.21 -79.73
N THR A 509 34.73 -68.04 -78.72
CA THR A 509 33.79 -66.91 -78.68
C THR A 509 34.43 -65.55 -78.35
N TRP A 510 35.53 -65.52 -77.58
CA TRP A 510 36.22 -64.28 -77.22
C TRP A 510 37.02 -63.67 -78.39
N LEU A 511 37.58 -64.51 -79.26
CA LEU A 511 38.30 -64.07 -80.47
C LEU A 511 37.37 -63.37 -81.48
N ILE A 512 36.12 -63.82 -81.62
CA ILE A 512 35.14 -63.22 -82.54
C ILE A 512 34.75 -61.82 -82.06
N ILE A 513 34.49 -61.66 -80.76
CA ILE A 513 34.09 -60.37 -80.15
C ILE A 513 35.24 -59.35 -80.28
N THR A 514 36.47 -59.74 -79.96
CA THR A 514 37.63 -58.82 -80.00
C THR A 514 37.98 -58.34 -81.41
N LEU A 515 37.91 -59.20 -82.44
CA LEU A 515 38.10 -58.77 -83.83
C LEU A 515 37.04 -57.74 -84.30
N SER A 516 35.77 -57.96 -83.98
CA SER A 516 34.69 -57.06 -84.42
C SER A 516 34.83 -55.64 -83.83
N LEU A 517 35.27 -55.53 -82.57
CA LEU A 517 35.54 -54.24 -81.91
C LEU A 517 36.75 -53.52 -82.52
N ALA A 518 37.81 -54.25 -82.87
CA ALA A 518 39.01 -53.67 -83.48
C ALA A 518 38.72 -53.02 -84.86
N CYS A 519 37.87 -53.64 -85.69
CA CYS A 519 37.47 -53.08 -86.98
C CYS A 519 36.62 -51.81 -86.85
N LEU A 520 35.74 -51.72 -85.86
CA LEU A 520 34.90 -50.53 -85.63
C LEU A 520 35.73 -49.33 -85.16
N LEU A 521 36.71 -49.55 -84.28
CA LEU A 521 37.58 -48.50 -83.75
C LEU A 521 38.53 -47.92 -84.81
N SER A 522 39.08 -48.76 -85.70
CA SER A 522 39.97 -48.29 -86.78
C SER A 522 39.26 -47.42 -87.82
N ALA A 523 37.99 -47.72 -88.14
CA ALA A 523 37.15 -46.89 -88.99
C ALA A 523 36.90 -45.49 -88.38
N SER A 524 36.66 -45.41 -87.07
CA SER A 524 36.44 -44.13 -86.37
C SER A 524 37.69 -43.24 -86.39
N LEU A 525 38.89 -43.81 -86.26
CA LEU A 525 40.14 -43.05 -86.22
C LEU A 525 40.45 -42.36 -87.57
N LEU A 526 40.11 -43.02 -88.69
CA LEU A 526 40.29 -42.46 -90.03
C LEU A 526 39.43 -41.21 -90.29
N VAL A 527 38.23 -41.12 -89.70
CA VAL A 527 37.35 -39.94 -89.86
C VAL A 527 37.96 -38.70 -89.18
N HIS A 528 38.47 -38.84 -87.97
CA HIS A 528 39.06 -37.71 -87.23
C HIS A 528 40.36 -37.19 -87.85
N LEU A 529 41.16 -38.04 -88.50
CA LEU A 529 42.39 -37.63 -89.18
C LEU A 529 42.15 -36.77 -90.43
N VAL A 530 40.96 -36.83 -91.05
CA VAL A 530 40.61 -36.01 -92.23
C VAL A 530 40.18 -34.58 -91.84
N GLN A 531 39.56 -34.40 -90.67
CA GLN A 531 39.08 -33.09 -90.23
C GLN A 531 40.17 -32.20 -89.63
N GLY A 532 41.24 -32.77 -89.07
CA GLY A 532 42.33 -32.05 -88.39
C GLY A 532 43.33 -31.29 -89.28
N ARG A 533 43.01 -30.96 -90.54
CA ARG A 533 43.98 -30.42 -91.52
C ARG A 533 43.56 -29.15 -92.28
N ARG A 534 42.73 -28.28 -91.66
CA ARG A 534 42.52 -26.90 -92.13
C ARG A 534 42.73 -25.87 -91.00
N SER A 535 43.73 -25.02 -91.23
CA SER A 535 44.28 -23.86 -90.51
C SER A 535 43.33 -23.11 -89.55
N SER A 536 43.71 -22.63 -88.37
CA SER A 536 44.94 -21.93 -87.90
C SER A 536 45.07 -20.44 -88.27
N ALA A 537 44.58 -19.57 -87.37
CA ALA A 537 44.92 -18.15 -87.11
C ALA A 537 44.28 -17.80 -85.73
N ALA A 538 44.93 -17.21 -84.71
CA ALA A 538 45.63 -15.92 -84.58
C ALA A 538 44.68 -14.70 -84.64
N ALA A 539 44.71 -13.70 -83.73
CA ALA A 539 45.37 -13.55 -82.41
C ALA A 539 44.80 -12.33 -81.62
N HIS A 540 45.32 -12.09 -80.40
CA HIS A 540 45.35 -10.82 -79.62
C HIS A 540 44.17 -10.35 -78.71
N PHE A 541 44.58 -9.82 -77.55
CA PHE A 541 43.91 -8.94 -76.56
C PHE A 541 43.93 -7.45 -77.05
N PRO A 542 43.36 -6.42 -76.34
CA PRO A 542 42.68 -6.35 -75.02
C PRO A 542 41.23 -5.73 -75.14
N GLU A 543 40.59 -4.88 -74.31
CA GLU A 543 40.90 -4.11 -73.08
C GLU A 543 39.62 -3.69 -72.27
N THR A 544 39.64 -2.54 -71.56
CA THR A 544 38.68 -1.93 -70.59
C THR A 544 37.65 -0.96 -71.24
N TRP A 545 36.60 -0.39 -70.60
CA TRP A 545 36.36 0.12 -69.23
C TRP A 545 34.86 0.13 -68.78
N ASP A 546 34.60 -0.05 -67.48
CA ASP A 546 33.78 0.72 -66.48
C ASP A 546 32.56 1.62 -66.89
N TYR A 547 31.54 1.94 -66.05
CA TYR A 547 31.14 1.56 -64.67
C TYR A 547 29.66 1.95 -64.36
N SER A 548 28.96 1.15 -63.51
CA SER A 548 27.91 1.54 -62.52
C SER A 548 26.63 2.31 -62.96
N TYR A 549 25.53 2.50 -62.19
CA TYR A 549 25.11 2.27 -60.78
C TYR A 549 23.57 1.95 -60.83
N VAL A 550 22.99 0.84 -60.31
CA VAL A 550 22.54 0.56 -58.90
C VAL A 550 21.43 1.53 -58.40
N PRO A 551 20.37 1.13 -57.60
CA PRO A 551 20.10 -0.12 -56.86
C PRO A 551 18.66 -0.72 -57.00
N LEU A 552 18.41 -1.85 -56.30
CA LEU A 552 17.26 -1.98 -55.36
C LEU A 552 17.62 -2.98 -54.23
N LYS A 553 17.01 -2.85 -53.03
CA LYS A 553 17.49 -3.49 -51.78
C LYS A 553 16.58 -4.60 -51.24
N ILE A 554 17.20 -5.54 -50.52
CA ILE A 554 16.57 -6.54 -49.65
C ILE A 554 16.38 -5.94 -48.24
N GLY A 555 15.36 -6.39 -47.50
CA GLY A 555 15.18 -6.16 -46.07
C GLY A 555 14.25 -7.21 -45.46
N GLY A 556 14.52 -7.65 -44.22
CA GLY A 556 13.79 -8.73 -43.54
C GLY A 556 13.44 -8.39 -42.08
N ALA A 557 12.87 -9.37 -41.38
CA ALA A 557 12.38 -9.27 -40.00
C ALA A 557 12.52 -10.65 -39.31
N ALA A 558 12.65 -10.77 -37.97
CA ALA A 558 13.00 -9.81 -36.92
C ALA A 558 13.32 -10.58 -35.62
N SER A 559 13.89 -9.92 -34.60
CA SER A 559 13.81 -10.41 -33.21
C SER A 559 13.69 -9.26 -32.20
N GLN A 560 13.10 -9.60 -31.05
CA GLN A 560 12.38 -8.75 -30.10
C GLN A 560 13.16 -7.60 -29.43
N ALA A 561 12.45 -6.50 -29.15
CA ALA A 561 12.34 -5.92 -27.81
C ALA A 561 11.07 -5.06 -27.71
N GLY A 562 10.49 -4.90 -26.51
CA GLY A 562 9.25 -4.13 -26.33
C GLY A 562 9.10 -3.48 -24.96
N ALA A 563 9.31 -2.15 -24.90
CA ALA A 563 8.79 -1.23 -23.89
C ALA A 563 8.79 0.17 -24.53
N HIS A 564 7.65 0.77 -24.86
CA HIS A 564 6.82 1.57 -23.95
C HIS A 564 7.60 2.70 -23.23
N LEU A 565 7.63 3.89 -23.84
CA LEU A 565 7.76 5.15 -23.11
C LEU A 565 6.75 6.17 -23.66
N GLY A 566 6.01 6.81 -22.75
CA GLY A 566 4.96 7.78 -23.08
C GLY A 566 5.44 9.23 -23.05
N LYS A 567 4.84 10.04 -23.92
CA LYS A 567 4.98 11.50 -24.05
C LYS A 567 5.05 12.26 -22.70
N LEU A 568 5.97 13.22 -22.49
CA LEU A 568 6.19 14.53 -23.16
C LEU A 568 5.25 15.63 -22.60
N SER A 569 5.77 16.48 -21.70
CA SER A 569 5.63 17.95 -21.79
C SER A 569 6.69 18.72 -20.97
N GLU A 570 7.05 19.90 -21.50
CA GLU A 570 7.43 21.17 -20.84
C GLU A 570 8.36 21.23 -19.61
N GLY A 571 9.31 22.20 -19.66
CA GLY A 571 9.59 23.01 -18.47
C GLY A 571 11.01 23.57 -18.31
N SER A 572 11.22 24.82 -18.74
CA SER A 572 12.24 25.76 -18.25
C SER A 572 13.73 25.34 -18.29
N LEU A 573 14.46 25.96 -19.21
CA LEU A 573 15.81 26.46 -18.95
C LEU A 573 15.91 27.84 -19.62
N GLY A 574 16.42 28.82 -18.88
CA GLY A 574 16.60 30.19 -19.37
C GLY A 574 17.80 30.81 -18.66
N LEU A 575 18.33 31.88 -19.26
CA LEU A 575 19.65 32.47 -18.99
C LEU A 575 20.82 31.54 -19.37
N ASP A 576 21.97 32.02 -19.84
CA ASP A 576 22.32 33.15 -20.73
C ASP A 576 23.84 32.96 -21.04
N GLU A 577 24.46 33.91 -21.74
CA GLU A 577 25.89 33.96 -22.14
C GLU A 577 26.32 33.05 -23.30
N SER A 578 27.19 33.48 -24.23
CA SER A 578 27.43 34.85 -24.78
C SER A 578 28.28 34.73 -26.07
N ASP A 579 28.18 35.74 -26.95
CA ASP A 579 29.19 36.16 -27.96
C ASP A 579 29.59 35.15 -29.07
N SER A 580 30.13 35.55 -30.24
CA SER A 580 30.39 36.88 -30.82
C SER A 580 30.07 36.91 -32.33
N GLU A 581 30.01 38.13 -32.91
CA GLU A 581 30.27 38.50 -34.33
C GLU A 581 29.50 37.71 -35.44
N ASN A 582 28.70 38.36 -36.29
CA ASN A 582 28.99 39.61 -37.02
C ASN A 582 27.72 40.24 -37.63
#